data_AF-A0A381NLJ9-F1
#
_entry.id   AF-A0A381NLJ9-F1
#
_cell.length_a   1.000
_cell.length_b   1.000
_cell.length_c   1.000
_cell.angle_alpha   90.00
_cell.angle_beta   90.00
_cell.angle_gamma   90.00
#
_symmetry.space_group_name_H-M   'P 1'
#
loop_
_entity.id
_entity.type
_entity.pdbx_description
1 polymer ?
#
loop_
_entity_poly.entity_id
_entity_poly.type
_entity_poly.pdbx_seq_one_letter_code
_entity_poly.pdbx_strand_id
1 'polypeptide(L)' 'MSSVNKKLCNSIKRERTTLQKELLKMDAWAKGKQVFLTIKNPDERETKKPFIRVPAEQVWKKYEPYRMKQSVD' A
#
# COMPACT_ATOMS: atom_id res chain seq x y z
N MET A 1 -3.43 25.28 14.14
CA MET A 1 -3.67 24.27 15.21
C MET A 1 -5.00 23.58 14.91
N SER A 2 -5.05 22.26 14.79
CA SER A 2 -6.32 21.57 14.58
C SER A 2 -7.17 21.65 15.87
N SER A 3 -8.44 22.04 15.77
CA SER A 3 -9.36 22.11 16.92
C SER A 3 -9.73 20.75 17.53
N VAL A 4 -9.33 19.65 16.88
CA VAL A 4 -9.68 18.29 17.30
C VAL A 4 -8.67 17.70 18.27
N ASN A 5 -9.17 16.98 19.27
CA ASN A 5 -8.35 16.30 20.28
C ASN A 5 -7.52 15.17 19.64
N LYS A 6 -6.19 15.31 19.70
CA LYS A 6 -5.22 14.35 19.13
C LYS A 6 -5.37 12.93 19.69
N LYS A 7 -5.75 12.78 20.97
CA LYS A 7 -5.95 11.47 21.60
C LYS A 7 -7.14 10.74 20.98
N LEU A 8 -8.24 11.45 20.77
CA LEU A 8 -9.43 10.90 20.13
C LEU A 8 -9.12 10.44 18.70
N CYS A 9 -8.45 11.28 17.90
CA CYS A 9 -8.06 10.91 16.54
C CYS A 9 -7.16 9.65 16.49
N ASN A 10 -6.27 9.49 17.46
CA ASN A 10 -5.41 8.31 17.55
C ASN A 10 -6.19 7.05 17.97
N SER A 11 -7.22 7.17 18.83
CA SER A 11 -8.10 6.04 19.17
C SER A 11 -8.81 5.52 17.92
N ILE A 12 -9.46 6.42 17.19
CA ILE A 12 -10.17 6.09 15.94
C ILE A 12 -9.23 5.42 14.93
N LYS A 13 -7.98 5.89 14.80
CA LYS A 13 -6.98 5.28 13.91
C LYS A 13 -6.60 3.86 14.32
N ARG A 14 -6.55 3.56 15.62
CA ARG A 14 -6.20 2.24 16.17
C ARG A 14 -7.33 1.24 15.96
N GLU A 15 -8.57 1.69 16.10
CA GLU A 15 -9.80 0.89 15.94
C GLU A 15 -10.06 0.43 14.50
N ARG A 16 -9.37 0.99 13.50
CA ARG A 16 -9.53 0.58 12.11
C ARG A 16 -9.22 -0.90 11.90
N THR A 17 -10.11 -1.58 11.19
CA THR A 17 -9.93 -2.97 10.79
C THR A 17 -8.78 -3.11 9.79
N THR A 18 -8.28 -4.33 9.61
CA THR A 18 -7.22 -4.62 8.62
C THR A 18 -7.64 -4.21 7.21
N LEU A 19 -8.87 -4.54 6.81
CA LEU A 19 -9.41 -4.17 5.50
C LEU A 19 -9.45 -2.65 5.30
N GLN A 20 -9.89 -1.88 6.31
CA GLN A 20 -9.90 -0.42 6.23
C GLN A 20 -8.48 0.15 6.08
N LYS A 21 -7.48 -0.43 6.76
CA LYS A 21 -6.08 -0.03 6.63
C LYS A 21 -5.56 -0.29 5.22
N GLU A 22 -5.96 -1.40 4.60
CA GLU A 22 -5.59 -1.73 3.21
C GLU A 22 -6.28 -0.83 2.19
N LEU A 23 -7.57 -0.57 2.32
CA LEU A 23 -8.30 0.36 1.46
C LEU A 23 -7.70 1.76 1.49
N LEU A 24 -7.31 2.26 2.67
CA LEU A 24 -6.63 3.56 2.79
C LEU A 24 -5.26 3.59 2.09
N LYS A 25 -4.53 2.46 2.09
CA LYS A 25 -3.28 2.32 1.35
C LYS A 25 -3.53 2.31 -0.15
N MET A 26 -4.56 1.60 -0.61
CA MET A 26 -4.97 1.59 -2.02
C MET A 26 -5.39 2.98 -2.50
N ASP A 27 -6.20 3.71 -1.74
CA ASP A 27 -6.60 5.09 -2.06
C ASP A 27 -5.39 6.04 -2.10
N ALA A 28 -4.45 5.92 -1.16
CA ALA A 28 -3.22 6.70 -1.18
C ALA A 28 -2.37 6.40 -2.42
N TRP A 29 -2.25 5.13 -2.80
CA TRP A 29 -1.51 4.70 -3.99
C TRP A 29 -2.20 5.15 -5.27
N ALA A 30 -3.53 5.07 -5.36
CA ALA A 30 -4.31 5.59 -6.49
C ALA A 30 -4.10 7.10 -6.69
N LYS A 31 -3.84 7.84 -5.60
CA LYS A 31 -3.46 9.26 -5.62
C LYS A 31 -1.98 9.51 -5.97
N GLY A 32 -1.24 8.48 -6.38
CA GLY A 32 0.16 8.57 -6.76
C GLY A 32 1.14 8.67 -5.59
N LYS A 33 0.72 8.36 -4.35
CA LYS A 33 1.64 8.36 -3.20
C LYS A 33 2.41 7.05 -3.15
N GLN A 34 3.67 7.15 -2.73
CA GLN A 34 4.49 5.96 -2.47
C GLN A 34 3.96 5.22 -1.24
N VAL A 35 3.48 4.00 -1.45
CA VAL A 35 2.93 3.12 -0.42
C VAL A 35 3.80 1.88 -0.31
N PHE A 36 3.99 1.38 0.91
CA PHE A 36 4.71 0.14 1.18
C PHE A 36 3.77 -0.91 1.79
N LEU A 37 3.86 -2.13 1.25
CA LEU A 37 3.13 -3.29 1.72
C LEU A 37 4.07 -4.18 2.53
N THR A 38 3.52 -4.80 3.57
CA THR A 38 4.22 -5.81 4.37
C THR A 38 3.72 -7.15 3.86
N ILE A 39 4.58 -7.87 3.14
CA ILE A 39 4.25 -9.18 2.57
C ILE A 39 5.08 -10.26 3.23
N LYS A 40 4.60 -11.51 3.23
CA LYS A 40 5.40 -12.67 3.66
C LYS A 40 6.65 -12.74 2.78
N ASN A 41 7.79 -13.02 3.38
CA ASN A 41 9.02 -13.23 2.65
C ASN A 41 8.85 -14.43 1.69
N PRO A 42 9.11 -14.28 0.38
CA PRO A 42 9.05 -15.38 -0.56
C PRO A 42 10.13 -16.44 -0.32
N ASP A 43 11.26 -16.08 0.31
CA ASP A 43 12.26 -17.06 0.74
C ASP A 43 11.93 -17.56 2.15
N GLU A 44 11.43 -18.79 2.24
CA GLU A 44 11.02 -19.42 3.49
C GLU A 44 12.20 -19.86 4.37
N ARG A 45 13.43 -19.84 3.84
CA ARG A 45 14.63 -20.24 4.59
C ARG A 45 15.11 -19.15 5.55
N GLU A 46 14.80 -17.89 5.26
CA GLU A 46 15.17 -16.75 6.10
C GLU A 46 14.14 -16.55 7.22
N THR A 47 14.28 -17.35 8.27
CA THR A 47 13.36 -17.36 9.41
C THR A 47 13.43 -16.11 10.29
N LYS A 48 14.54 -15.35 10.23
CA LYS A 48 14.69 -14.11 11.03
C LYS A 48 13.92 -12.94 10.45
N LYS A 49 13.56 -13.00 9.16
CA LYS A 49 12.80 -11.95 8.46
C LYS A 49 11.58 -12.56 7.75
N PRO A 50 10.54 -12.94 8.52
CA PRO A 50 9.35 -13.57 7.95
C PRO A 50 8.51 -12.63 7.07
N PHE A 51 8.71 -11.31 7.20
CA PHE A 51 8.01 -10.31 6.40
C PHE A 51 8.99 -9.29 5.83
N ILE A 52 8.72 -8.86 4.60
CA ILE A 52 9.49 -7.84 3.89
C ILE A 52 8.61 -6.66 3.53
N ARG A 53 9.22 -5.47 3.48
CA ARG A 53 8.56 -4.24 3.02
C ARG A 53 8.81 -4.09 1.53
N VAL A 54 7.73 -4.08 0.75
CA VAL A 54 7.77 -4.01 -0.71
C VAL A 54 7.00 -2.79 -1.19
N PRO A 55 7.53 -2.00 -2.14
CA PRO A 55 6.77 -0.91 -2.77
C PRO A 55 5.48 -1.44 -3.39
N ALA A 56 4.37 -0.72 -3.19
CA ALA A 56 3.07 -1.12 -3.69
C ALA A 56 3.04 -1.27 -5.22
N GLU A 57 3.86 -0.51 -5.96
CA GLU A 57 3.99 -0.59 -7.42
C GLU A 57 4.44 -1.97 -7.95
N GLN A 58 5.20 -2.71 -7.15
CA GLN A 58 5.66 -4.06 -7.53
C GLN A 58 4.57 -5.12 -7.36
N VAL A 59 3.59 -4.86 -6.48
CA VAL A 59 2.51 -5.78 -6.16
C VAL A 59 1.22 -5.41 -6.89
N TRP A 60 0.88 -4.13 -6.88
CA TRP A 60 -0.27 -3.55 -7.57
C TRP A 60 0.18 -3.05 -8.94
N LYS A 61 -0.28 -3.72 -10.00
CA LYS A 61 -0.07 -3.24 -11.37
C LYS A 61 -0.83 -1.93 -11.55
N LYS A 62 -0.14 -0.90 -12.04
CA LYS A 62 -0.82 0.30 -12.54
C LYS A 62 -1.79 -0.14 -13.63
N TYR A 63 -3.04 0.31 -13.56
CA TYR A 63 -3.97 0.11 -14.67
C TYR A 63 -3.43 0.91 -15.86
N GLU A 64 -2.73 0.23 -16.76
CA GLU A 64 -2.41 0.78 -18.06
C GLU A 64 -3.52 0.35 -19.02
N PRO A 65 -4.37 1.27 -19.51
CA PRO A 65 -5.31 0.91 -20.55
C PRO A 65 -4.52 0.35 -21.73
N TYR A 66 -5.05 -0.70 -22.36
CA TYR A 66 -4.40 -1.34 -23.50
C TYR A 66 -4.04 -0.27 -24.55
N ARG A 67 -2.73 -0.12 -24.82
CA ARG A 67 -2.22 0.71 -25.91
C ARG A 67 -1.77 -0.22 -27.02
N MET A 68 -2.33 -0.05 -28.22
CA MET A 68 -1.84 -0.76 -29.39
C MET A 68 -0.36 -0.41 -29.59
N LYS A 69 0.47 -1.43 -29.81
CA LYS A 69 1.88 -1.23 -30.14
C LYS A 69 1.95 -0.45 -31.45
N GLN A 70 2.56 0.74 -31.43
CA GLN A 70 2.88 1.43 -32.67
C GLN A 70 3.98 0.61 -33.36
N SER A 71 3.72 0.15 -34.59
CA SER A 71 4.76 -0.30 -35.49
C SER A 71 5.67 0.90 -35.76
N VAL A 72 6.93 0.80 -35.37
CA VAL A 72 7.95 1.76 -35.79
C VAL A 72 8.26 1.44 -37.25
N ASP A 73 8.01 2.39 -38.15
CA ASP A 73 8.39 2.32 -39.57
C ASP A 73 9.91 2.33 -39.75
#